data_AF-A0A1P8YKJ1-F1
#
_entry.id   AF-A0A1P8YKJ1-F1
#
_cell.length_a   1.000
_cell.length_b   1.000
_cell.length_c   1.000
_cell.angle_alpha   90.00
_cell.angle_beta   90.00
_cell.angle_gamma   90.00
#
_symmetry.space_group_name_H-M   'P 1'
#
loop_
_entity.id
_entity.type
_entity.pdbx_description
1 polymer ?
#
loop_
_entity_poly.entity_id
_entity_poly.type
_entity_poly.pdbx_seq_one_letter_code
_entity_poly.pdbx_strand_id
1 'polypeptide(L)'
;MTIGFTHGSAMRCRPPSLLRQSAHGYPRTRGYHCDIAEARFDRPSDARGAHAPILVGAARRGVPADVPARGAVPGRDPRREGQPARLPPRDRQPGRGRHGVHPEGDKPENFGNQITEGLVANVPADKVDLQQIGIAQAQSRLDTGEIYGAIVIPSDFTKRLLILAKAGVIPGDVEKPIITVYTNPRAGTFGVGLVTGIAWPALNAVNDKVGAQLTEQVNAQLAAIADAPALSGAARLSLAEPIKVLTTAHNPLPDGTGNGLSAFYYALLLVLAGFTGGMIVNSLADGMLGFAPTEFGPRYVHNPAVEISRFRTLLSKWAVMVVLAPVVSGLYVAVGRALGMPIPNQLALWMYGTFAIAAVGITALSVLAVFGTVGLLVNLILFVVLGLPSSGGTIPIEATPPIYGWLANFEPMHQVFLGARALLYFSSGGAGDLTHAVMMTLIGLLVGLALGASVTLLYDRKGFHRGAARPRTISRCDAGGSGRPERGCHTARVSTSVGVGVQAGRAGCSAGPHTHAP
;
A
#
# COMPACT_ATOMS: atom_id res chain seq x y z
N MET A 1 3.90 -14.77 -41.09
CA MET A 1 4.94 -15.10 -42.08
C MET A 1 5.95 -13.98 -42.08
N THR A 2 7.25 -14.28 -42.11
CA THR A 2 8.35 -13.34 -41.79
C THR A 2 8.67 -12.39 -42.95
N ILE A 3 8.77 -11.08 -42.68
CA ILE A 3 9.63 -10.12 -43.40
C ILE A 3 10.17 -9.12 -42.36
N GLY A 4 11.45 -8.74 -42.47
CA GLY A 4 12.08 -7.68 -41.66
C GLY A 4 13.20 -6.99 -42.46
N PHE A 5 13.81 -5.94 -41.90
CA PHE A 5 14.94 -5.23 -42.52
C PHE A 5 16.05 -4.86 -41.51
N THR A 6 17.30 -4.87 -41.99
CA THR A 6 18.57 -4.46 -41.35
C THR A 6 19.01 -3.07 -41.85
N HIS A 7 20.02 -2.34 -41.32
CA HIS A 7 21.07 -2.57 -40.29
C HIS A 7 21.47 -1.18 -39.68
N GLY A 8 22.32 -1.00 -38.66
CA GLY A 8 23.06 -1.94 -37.79
C GLY A 8 24.58 -1.68 -37.76
N SER A 9 25.12 -1.11 -36.66
CA SER A 9 26.58 -0.99 -36.41
C SER A 9 26.90 -0.73 -34.92
N ALA A 10 27.99 -1.21 -34.30
CA ALA A 10 28.76 -2.45 -34.46
C ALA A 10 29.66 -2.64 -33.20
N MET A 11 29.51 -3.74 -32.44
CA MET A 11 30.45 -4.10 -31.35
C MET A 11 31.45 -5.16 -31.81
N ARG A 12 32.71 -5.04 -31.38
CA ARG A 12 33.77 -6.05 -31.66
C ARG A 12 34.04 -6.91 -30.43
N CYS A 13 33.79 -8.22 -30.55
CA CYS A 13 34.31 -9.24 -29.63
C CYS A 13 35.14 -10.28 -30.40
N ARG A 14 36.26 -10.73 -29.82
CA ARG A 14 37.11 -11.79 -30.37
C ARG A 14 36.58 -13.18 -29.95
N PRO A 15 36.62 -14.21 -30.82
CA PRO A 15 36.24 -15.56 -30.45
C PRO A 15 37.42 -16.35 -29.86
N PRO A 16 37.18 -17.28 -28.91
CA PRO A 16 38.10 -18.37 -28.61
C PRO A 16 37.88 -19.57 -29.55
N SER A 17 38.93 -20.38 -29.73
CA SER A 17 39.03 -21.46 -30.72
C SER A 17 38.25 -22.75 -30.38
N LEU A 18 37.83 -23.46 -31.43
CA LEU A 18 37.27 -24.81 -31.41
C LEU A 18 38.19 -25.83 -30.73
N LEU A 19 37.64 -26.71 -29.88
CA LEU A 19 38.19 -28.05 -29.63
C LEU A 19 37.10 -29.04 -29.15
N ARG A 20 36.94 -30.11 -29.94
CA ARG A 20 36.32 -31.44 -29.71
C ARG A 20 35.05 -31.62 -28.84
N GLN A 21 34.13 -32.40 -29.43
CA GLN A 21 32.96 -33.00 -28.79
C GLN A 21 33.34 -34.12 -27.80
N SER A 22 32.57 -34.24 -26.71
CA SER A 22 32.31 -35.50 -25.99
C SER A 22 30.88 -35.49 -25.44
N ALA A 23 30.21 -36.64 -25.46
CA ALA A 23 28.77 -36.74 -25.22
C ALA A 23 28.34 -36.66 -23.73
N HIS A 24 27.03 -36.51 -23.53
CA HIS A 24 26.25 -36.48 -22.28
C HIS A 24 26.18 -35.18 -21.46
N GLY A 25 24.94 -34.70 -21.28
CA GLY A 25 24.42 -34.21 -19.99
C GLY A 25 24.82 -32.80 -19.53
N TYR A 26 24.03 -31.79 -19.94
CA TYR A 26 23.79 -30.50 -19.28
C TYR A 26 24.85 -29.98 -18.26
N PRO A 27 25.77 -29.07 -18.66
CA PRO A 27 26.69 -28.42 -17.75
C PRO A 27 26.04 -27.25 -16.98
N ARG A 28 26.56 -27.02 -15.77
CA ARG A 28 26.19 -25.93 -14.85
C ARG A 28 26.43 -24.54 -15.45
N THR A 29 25.50 -23.61 -15.24
CA THR A 29 25.74 -22.18 -15.45
C THR A 29 26.69 -21.62 -14.38
N ARG A 30 27.96 -21.39 -14.74
CA ARG A 30 28.85 -20.47 -14.02
C ARG A 30 28.59 -19.04 -14.50
N GLY A 31 28.68 -18.08 -13.58
CA GLY A 31 28.32 -16.69 -13.84
C GLY A 31 29.28 -15.96 -14.78
N TYR A 32 28.74 -14.96 -15.48
CA TYR A 32 29.53 -13.96 -16.18
C TYR A 32 29.88 -12.83 -15.21
N HIS A 33 31.18 -12.58 -15.02
CA HIS A 33 31.66 -11.30 -14.49
C HIS A 33 31.73 -10.29 -15.63
N CYS A 34 31.11 -9.13 -15.44
CA CYS A 34 31.36 -7.94 -16.25
C CYS A 34 31.93 -6.86 -15.32
N ASP A 35 33.23 -6.59 -15.43
CA ASP A 35 33.83 -5.44 -14.76
C ASP A 35 33.37 -4.16 -15.46
N ILE A 36 32.83 -3.22 -14.70
CA ILE A 36 32.56 -1.85 -15.15
C ILE A 36 33.59 -0.95 -14.47
N ALA A 37 34.49 -0.38 -15.27
CA ALA A 37 35.50 0.54 -14.79
C ALA A 37 34.87 1.87 -14.33
N GLU A 38 35.41 2.46 -13.26
CA GLU A 38 34.98 3.76 -12.74
C GLU A 38 35.26 4.89 -13.73
N ALA A 39 34.21 5.51 -14.28
CA ALA A 39 34.30 6.78 -14.98
C ALA A 39 34.00 7.93 -14.00
N ARG A 40 35.06 8.49 -13.40
CA ARG A 40 34.99 9.68 -12.54
C ARG A 40 34.61 10.90 -13.39
N PHE A 41 33.42 11.46 -13.16
CA PHE A 41 32.99 12.72 -13.80
C PHE A 41 33.12 13.90 -12.83
N ASP A 42 33.87 14.91 -13.23
CA ASP A 42 34.03 16.15 -12.46
C ASP A 42 32.75 16.99 -12.43
N ARG A 43 32.55 17.71 -11.32
CA ARG A 43 31.45 18.67 -11.15
C ARG A 43 31.76 19.98 -11.89
N PRO A 44 30.84 20.51 -12.72
CA PRO A 44 30.78 21.94 -12.98
C PRO A 44 30.17 22.63 -11.76
N SER A 45 30.90 23.59 -11.19
CA SER A 45 30.36 24.60 -10.27
C SER A 45 29.52 25.65 -11.03
N ASP A 46 28.65 26.33 -10.28
CA ASP A 46 27.81 27.47 -10.70
C ASP A 46 26.70 27.24 -11.74
N ALA A 47 25.49 27.02 -11.21
CA ALA A 47 24.24 27.49 -11.81
C ALA A 47 23.24 27.85 -10.69
N ARG A 48 23.28 29.10 -10.20
CA ARG A 48 22.24 29.62 -9.30
C ARG A 48 21.06 30.14 -10.13
N GLY A 49 19.85 29.70 -9.79
CA GLY A 49 18.60 30.39 -10.17
C GLY A 49 17.88 29.86 -11.42
N ALA A 50 17.03 28.85 -11.21
CA ALA A 50 15.77 28.69 -11.95
C ALA A 50 14.87 27.71 -11.16
N HIS A 51 13.76 28.20 -10.60
CA HIS A 51 12.78 27.32 -9.95
C HIS A 51 11.97 26.59 -11.03
N ALA A 52 12.02 25.26 -11.04
CA ALA A 52 11.19 24.44 -11.90
C ALA A 52 9.86 24.11 -11.20
N PRO A 53 8.70 24.36 -11.82
CA PRO A 53 7.44 23.82 -11.36
C PRO A 53 7.24 22.41 -11.93
N ILE A 54 7.01 21.44 -11.05
CA ILE A 54 6.62 20.08 -11.44
C ILE A 54 5.28 19.80 -10.78
N LEU A 55 4.33 19.28 -11.55
CA LEU A 55 3.04 18.94 -11.00
C LEU A 55 2.96 17.50 -10.50
N VAL A 56 2.67 17.44 -9.21
CA VAL A 56 1.84 16.44 -8.54
C VAL A 56 2.57 15.22 -8.07
N GLY A 57 2.57 15.07 -6.75
CA GLY A 57 2.25 13.79 -6.18
C GLY A 57 0.84 13.81 -5.60
N ALA A 58 0.01 12.83 -5.98
CA ALA A 58 -1.26 12.55 -5.32
C ALA A 58 -0.95 12.00 -3.92
N ALA A 59 -1.01 12.86 -2.91
CA ALA A 59 -0.44 12.57 -1.60
C ALA A 59 -1.40 11.87 -0.65
N ARG A 60 -0.81 11.01 0.20
CA ARG A 60 -1.45 10.40 1.36
C ARG A 60 -1.88 11.45 2.39
N ARG A 61 -3.16 11.52 2.74
CA ARG A 61 -3.61 12.28 3.93
C ARG A 61 -3.25 11.48 5.19
N GLY A 62 -2.25 11.92 5.96
CA GLY A 62 -2.00 11.33 7.29
C GLY A 62 -0.65 11.60 7.95
N VAL A 63 0.37 12.09 7.24
CA VAL A 63 1.69 12.36 7.86
C VAL A 63 1.67 13.75 8.52
N PRO A 64 1.91 13.88 9.84
CA PRO A 64 2.00 15.19 10.49
C PRO A 64 3.29 15.91 10.07
N ALA A 65 3.15 17.10 9.51
CA ALA A 65 4.26 17.99 9.19
C ALA A 65 4.45 19.00 10.32
N ASP A 66 5.40 18.74 11.22
CA ASP A 66 5.76 19.65 12.31
C ASP A 66 7.28 19.69 12.53
N VAL A 67 7.92 20.78 12.11
CA VAL A 67 8.85 21.62 12.91
C VAL A 67 9.03 22.98 12.18
N PRO A 68 8.60 24.11 12.74
CA PRO A 68 8.95 25.43 12.22
C PRO A 68 10.27 25.94 12.84
N ALA A 69 11.27 26.28 12.00
CA ALA A 69 12.51 26.90 12.46
C ALA A 69 12.26 28.37 12.89
N ARG A 70 12.57 28.70 14.15
CA ARG A 70 12.47 30.08 14.68
C ARG A 70 13.63 30.95 14.21
N GLY A 71 13.30 32.20 13.86
CA GLY A 71 14.18 33.14 13.19
C GLY A 71 15.37 33.70 13.98
N ALA A 72 16.15 34.51 13.25
CA ALA A 72 17.20 35.37 13.76
C ALA A 72 17.08 36.76 13.11
N VAL A 73 17.10 37.80 13.94
CA VAL A 73 17.08 39.21 13.53
C VAL A 73 18.53 39.73 13.53
N PRO A 74 19.02 40.43 12.48
CA PRO A 74 20.35 41.03 12.52
C PRO A 74 20.32 42.37 13.27
N GLY A 75 21.08 42.45 14.35
CA GLY A 75 21.32 43.68 15.12
C GLY A 75 22.55 44.44 14.64
N ARG A 76 22.41 45.77 14.61
CA ARG A 76 23.42 46.86 14.55
C ARG A 76 24.92 46.47 14.55
N ASP A 77 25.64 47.03 13.58
CA ASP A 77 27.10 47.22 13.60
C ASP A 77 27.43 48.72 13.78
N PRO A 78 28.30 49.13 14.74
CA PRO A 78 28.73 50.50 14.91
C PRO A 78 30.23 50.75 14.61
N ARG A 79 30.50 51.92 14.02
CA ARG A 79 31.81 52.59 13.80
C ARG A 79 32.58 52.21 12.51
N ARG A 80 32.62 53.17 11.58
CA ARG A 80 33.87 53.92 11.31
C ARG A 80 33.59 55.28 10.66
N GLU A 81 34.29 56.30 11.13
CA GLU A 81 34.26 57.66 10.60
C GLU A 81 35.07 57.78 9.30
N GLY A 82 34.85 58.85 8.52
CA GLY A 82 35.74 59.22 7.43
C GLY A 82 35.07 59.89 6.22
N GLN A 83 34.65 61.14 6.37
CA GLN A 83 34.39 62.03 5.21
C GLN A 83 35.68 62.81 4.88
N PRO A 84 35.87 63.30 3.64
CA PRO A 84 35.34 64.63 3.32
C PRO A 84 34.76 64.79 1.90
N ALA A 85 34.03 65.88 1.69
CA ALA A 85 33.27 66.20 0.47
C ALA A 85 34.08 66.98 -0.59
N ARG A 86 33.55 67.08 -1.84
CA ARG A 86 33.61 68.30 -2.69
C ARG A 86 32.77 68.24 -4.00
N LEU A 87 32.03 69.33 -4.23
CA LEU A 87 31.70 70.03 -5.50
C LEU A 87 30.78 69.38 -6.60
N PRO A 88 29.69 70.09 -7.00
CA PRO A 88 29.07 70.05 -8.35
C PRO A 88 29.68 71.17 -9.25
N PRO A 89 29.17 71.52 -10.47
CA PRO A 89 28.17 70.89 -11.36
C PRO A 89 28.67 70.71 -12.83
N ARG A 90 27.81 70.29 -13.77
CA ARG A 90 27.56 71.01 -15.07
C ARG A 90 26.63 70.27 -16.05
N ASP A 91 25.73 71.03 -16.68
CA ASP A 91 24.91 70.60 -17.81
C ASP A 91 25.69 70.45 -19.12
N ARG A 92 25.25 69.53 -19.99
CA ARG A 92 25.35 69.68 -21.45
C ARG A 92 24.21 68.95 -22.17
N GLN A 93 23.57 69.67 -23.08
CA GLN A 93 22.42 69.25 -23.89
C GLN A 93 22.84 68.41 -25.14
N PRO A 94 21.92 67.90 -25.98
CA PRO A 94 21.91 66.48 -26.34
C PRO A 94 22.51 66.14 -27.71
N GLY A 95 23.02 64.90 -27.82
CA GLY A 95 23.35 64.27 -29.09
C GLY A 95 22.19 63.39 -29.60
N ARG A 96 21.66 63.70 -30.79
CA ARG A 96 20.67 62.85 -31.48
C ARG A 96 21.31 61.54 -31.95
N GLY A 97 21.10 60.45 -31.21
CA GLY A 97 21.21 59.08 -31.71
C GLY A 97 19.82 58.52 -32.00
N ARG A 98 19.61 57.88 -33.16
CA ARG A 98 18.33 57.21 -33.46
C ARG A 98 18.12 56.05 -32.49
N HIS A 99 17.19 56.18 -31.55
CA HIS A 99 16.62 55.00 -30.90
C HIS A 99 15.86 54.19 -31.95
N GLY A 100 16.43 53.04 -32.33
CA GLY A 100 15.59 51.93 -32.78
C GLY A 100 14.70 51.54 -31.62
N VAL A 101 13.39 51.56 -31.82
CA VAL A 101 12.43 51.08 -30.83
C VAL A 101 12.58 49.57 -30.76
N HIS A 102 13.32 49.09 -29.77
CA HIS A 102 13.12 47.72 -29.29
C HIS A 102 11.75 47.71 -28.60
N PRO A 103 10.81 46.84 -29.01
CA PRO A 103 9.55 46.68 -28.29
C PRO A 103 9.85 46.12 -26.89
N GLU A 104 9.60 46.95 -25.89
CA GLU A 104 9.78 46.64 -24.48
C GLU A 104 8.55 45.86 -23.99
N GLY A 105 8.66 44.54 -23.83
CA GLY A 105 7.52 43.75 -23.34
C GLY A 105 7.61 42.22 -23.37
N ASP A 106 8.40 41.61 -24.25
CA ASP A 106 8.42 40.15 -24.39
C ASP A 106 9.07 39.44 -23.18
N LYS A 107 8.26 39.16 -22.16
CA LYS A 107 8.52 38.05 -21.23
C LYS A 107 8.56 36.77 -22.06
N PRO A 108 9.69 36.04 -22.14
CA PRO A 108 9.76 34.83 -22.94
C PRO A 108 8.69 33.83 -22.47
N GLU A 109 7.81 33.43 -23.39
CA GLU A 109 6.70 32.54 -23.08
C GLU A 109 7.20 31.25 -22.45
N ASN A 110 6.65 30.91 -21.29
CA ASN A 110 6.99 29.68 -20.59
C ASN A 110 5.81 28.70 -20.64
N PHE A 111 5.72 27.97 -21.76
CA PHE A 111 4.73 26.90 -21.94
C PHE A 111 4.76 25.88 -20.80
N GLY A 112 5.93 25.56 -20.24
CA GLY A 112 6.02 24.68 -19.06
C GLY A 112 5.23 25.19 -17.85
N ASN A 113 5.29 26.49 -17.58
CA ASN A 113 4.49 27.13 -16.53
C ASN A 113 3.01 27.21 -16.91
N GLN A 114 2.66 27.53 -18.15
CA GLN A 114 1.26 27.58 -18.60
C GLN A 114 0.58 26.21 -18.51
N ILE A 115 1.27 25.14 -18.90
CA ILE A 115 0.79 23.75 -18.76
C ILE A 115 0.62 23.41 -17.29
N THR A 116 1.61 23.75 -16.46
CA THR A 116 1.58 23.58 -15.00
C THR A 116 0.35 24.25 -14.39
N GLU A 117 0.15 25.55 -14.64
CA GLU A 117 -0.98 26.34 -14.12
C GLU A 117 -2.32 25.83 -14.66
N GLY A 118 -2.39 25.46 -15.94
CA GLY A 118 -3.56 24.86 -16.56
C GLY A 118 -3.94 23.52 -15.93
N LEU A 119 -2.96 22.66 -15.64
CA LEU A 119 -3.19 21.41 -14.91
C LEU A 119 -3.66 21.69 -13.47
N VAL A 120 -3.09 22.70 -12.77
CA VAL A 120 -3.58 23.11 -11.42
C VAL A 120 -5.04 23.56 -11.46
N ALA A 121 -5.41 24.38 -12.43
CA ALA A 121 -6.73 24.98 -12.52
C ALA A 121 -7.84 24.00 -12.96
N ASN A 122 -7.49 22.95 -13.71
CA ASN A 122 -8.48 22.07 -14.36
C ASN A 122 -8.60 20.66 -13.74
N VAL A 123 -7.65 20.21 -12.92
CA VAL A 123 -7.81 18.92 -12.21
C VAL A 123 -8.65 19.13 -10.93
N PRO A 124 -9.71 18.34 -10.68
CA PRO A 124 -10.61 18.59 -9.55
C PRO A 124 -9.95 18.35 -8.18
N ALA A 125 -9.75 19.43 -7.42
CA ALA A 125 -9.12 19.40 -6.09
C ALA A 125 -9.92 18.65 -5.02
N ASP A 126 -11.20 18.36 -5.25
CA ASP A 126 -12.04 17.48 -4.43
C ASP A 126 -11.74 15.99 -4.63
N LYS A 127 -11.09 15.62 -5.75
CA LYS A 127 -10.81 14.22 -6.15
C LYS A 127 -9.33 13.88 -6.18
N VAL A 128 -8.46 14.86 -6.38
CA VAL A 128 -7.01 14.68 -6.54
C VAL A 128 -6.28 15.75 -5.74
N ASP A 129 -5.47 15.35 -4.76
CA ASP A 129 -4.52 16.26 -4.12
C ASP A 129 -3.34 16.52 -5.07
N LEU A 130 -3.20 17.76 -5.52
CA LEU A 130 -2.49 18.13 -6.74
C LEU A 130 -1.28 19.02 -6.41
N GLN A 131 -0.21 18.43 -5.85
CA GLN A 131 0.87 19.20 -5.23
C GLN A 131 2.02 19.59 -6.18
N GLN A 132 2.30 20.88 -6.37
CA GLN A 132 3.50 21.33 -7.10
C GLN A 132 4.76 21.17 -6.22
N ILE A 133 5.76 20.43 -6.69
CA ILE A 133 6.98 20.05 -5.94
C ILE A 133 8.25 20.08 -6.81
N GLY A 134 9.43 19.88 -6.22
CA GLY A 134 10.70 19.77 -6.96
C GLY A 134 11.05 18.32 -7.36
N ILE A 135 11.92 18.10 -8.37
CA ILE A 135 12.19 16.76 -8.91
C ILE A 135 12.75 15.78 -7.88
N ALA A 136 13.68 16.23 -7.04
CA ALA A 136 14.25 15.43 -5.96
C ALA A 136 13.19 15.06 -4.90
N GLN A 137 12.22 15.95 -4.64
CA GLN A 137 11.12 15.70 -3.73
C GLN A 137 10.09 14.72 -4.34
N ALA A 138 9.81 14.84 -5.64
CA ALA A 138 8.96 13.91 -6.37
C ALA A 138 9.57 12.49 -6.38
N GLN A 139 10.87 12.36 -6.70
CA GLN A 139 11.59 11.10 -6.65
C GLN A 139 11.57 10.50 -5.24
N SER A 140 11.92 11.27 -4.22
CA SER A 140 11.88 10.84 -2.81
C SER A 140 10.49 10.33 -2.40
N ARG A 141 9.42 11.06 -2.75
CA ARG A 141 8.03 10.67 -2.40
C ARG A 141 7.51 9.48 -3.21
N LEU A 142 7.98 9.28 -4.43
CA LEU A 142 7.73 8.05 -5.19
C LEU A 142 8.46 6.85 -4.53
N ASP A 143 9.70 7.07 -4.06
CA ASP A 143 10.53 6.06 -3.38
C ASP A 143 10.06 5.72 -1.96
N THR A 144 9.34 6.60 -1.27
CA THR A 144 8.65 6.29 0.00
C THR A 144 7.24 5.74 -0.19
N GLY A 145 6.65 5.87 -1.39
CA GLY A 145 5.26 5.49 -1.65
C GLY A 145 4.22 6.45 -1.05
N GLU A 146 4.64 7.69 -0.72
CA GLU A 146 3.75 8.78 -0.29
C GLU A 146 2.83 9.26 -1.42
N ILE A 147 3.26 9.09 -2.68
CA ILE A 147 2.54 9.57 -3.86
C ILE A 147 2.38 8.48 -4.93
N TYR A 148 1.19 8.42 -5.54
CA TYR A 148 0.81 7.38 -6.52
C TYR A 148 1.45 7.53 -7.91
N GLY A 149 1.99 8.70 -8.23
CA GLY A 149 2.59 9.02 -9.52
C GLY A 149 3.01 10.48 -9.60
N ALA A 150 3.62 10.89 -10.71
CA ALA A 150 4.03 12.27 -10.96
C ALA A 150 4.04 12.65 -12.44
N ILE A 151 3.70 13.91 -12.78
CA ILE A 151 3.79 14.45 -14.13
C ILE A 151 5.03 15.36 -14.21
N VAL A 152 6.07 14.88 -14.89
CA VAL A 152 7.35 15.59 -15.01
C VAL A 152 7.44 16.31 -16.35
N ILE A 153 7.48 17.64 -16.28
CA ILE A 153 7.76 18.54 -17.39
C ILE A 153 9.24 18.93 -17.31
N PRO A 154 10.08 18.60 -18.31
CA PRO A 154 11.50 18.95 -18.31
C PRO A 154 11.76 20.46 -18.30
N SER A 155 12.87 20.90 -17.70
CA SER A 155 13.26 22.32 -17.65
C SER A 155 13.66 22.90 -19.02
N ASP A 156 13.93 22.04 -20.00
CA ASP A 156 14.18 22.41 -21.41
C ASP A 156 12.92 22.28 -22.30
N PHE A 157 11.76 21.91 -21.75
CA PHE A 157 10.50 21.69 -22.47
C PHE A 157 10.14 22.86 -23.42
N THR A 158 10.06 24.08 -22.88
CA THR A 158 9.77 25.31 -23.64
C THR A 158 10.79 25.53 -24.76
N LYS A 159 12.06 25.22 -24.54
CA LYS A 159 13.11 25.36 -25.57
C LYS A 159 12.91 24.34 -26.70
N ARG A 160 12.63 23.08 -26.37
CA ARG A 160 12.34 22.02 -27.36
C ARG A 160 11.07 22.33 -28.16
N LEU A 161 10.01 22.83 -27.51
CA LEU A 161 8.77 23.22 -28.16
C LEU A 161 8.97 24.36 -29.17
N LEU A 162 9.74 25.38 -28.81
CA LEU A 162 10.09 26.49 -29.71
C LEU A 162 11.03 26.07 -30.84
N ILE A 163 11.89 25.05 -30.62
CA ILE A 163 12.67 24.42 -31.69
C ILE A 163 11.74 23.67 -32.65
N LEU A 164 10.73 22.94 -32.15
CA LEU A 164 9.72 22.25 -32.97
C LEU A 164 8.94 23.22 -33.86
N ALA A 165 8.52 24.37 -33.32
CA ALA A 165 7.89 25.43 -34.11
C ALA A 165 8.77 25.92 -35.27
N LYS A 166 10.04 26.25 -34.97
CA LYS A 166 10.99 26.79 -35.96
C LYS A 166 11.38 25.76 -37.02
N ALA A 167 11.51 24.50 -36.65
CA ALA A 167 11.89 23.43 -37.56
C ALA A 167 10.73 22.95 -38.45
N GLY A 168 9.49 23.42 -38.22
CA GLY A 168 8.44 23.38 -39.25
C GLY A 168 8.78 24.16 -40.54
N VAL A 169 9.82 25.01 -40.49
CA VAL A 169 10.29 25.89 -41.57
C VAL A 169 11.68 25.49 -42.11
N ILE A 170 12.47 24.70 -41.37
CA ILE A 170 13.85 24.32 -41.74
C ILE A 170 14.00 22.79 -41.68
N PRO A 171 14.44 22.12 -42.77
CA PRO A 171 14.61 20.66 -42.77
C PRO A 171 15.60 20.14 -41.72
N GLY A 172 15.15 19.20 -40.89
CA GLY A 172 15.97 18.47 -39.92
C GLY A 172 15.13 17.44 -39.16
N ASP A 173 15.78 16.49 -38.49
CA ASP A 173 15.09 15.59 -37.55
C ASP A 173 14.79 16.33 -36.24
N VAL A 174 13.53 16.31 -35.82
CA VAL A 174 13.05 17.12 -34.69
C VAL A 174 12.24 16.26 -33.73
N GLU A 175 12.79 16.05 -32.55
CA GLU A 175 12.09 15.32 -31.49
C GLU A 175 11.02 16.20 -30.83
N LYS A 176 9.78 15.69 -30.77
CA LYS A 176 8.71 16.30 -29.96
C LYS A 176 9.16 16.36 -28.48
N PRO A 177 8.98 17.49 -27.76
CA PRO A 177 9.20 17.54 -26.32
C PRO A 177 8.40 16.46 -25.58
N ILE A 178 9.04 15.82 -24.61
CA ILE A 178 8.46 14.71 -23.84
C ILE A 178 7.97 15.21 -22.49
N ILE A 179 6.72 14.86 -22.14
CA ILE A 179 6.22 14.92 -20.76
C ILE A 179 6.13 13.50 -20.24
N THR A 180 6.74 13.23 -19.08
CA THR A 180 6.78 11.89 -18.50
C THR A 180 5.77 11.76 -17.37
N VAL A 181 4.87 10.78 -17.48
CA VAL A 181 3.94 10.37 -16.42
C VAL A 181 4.55 9.18 -15.70
N TYR A 182 5.09 9.40 -14.52
CA TYR A 182 5.53 8.35 -13.61
C TYR A 182 4.33 7.77 -12.87
N THR A 183 4.23 6.45 -12.83
CA THR A 183 3.25 5.70 -12.04
C THR A 183 3.96 4.89 -10.96
N ASN A 184 3.35 4.73 -9.79
CA ASN A 184 3.98 4.07 -8.64
C ASN A 184 3.28 2.74 -8.28
N PRO A 185 3.65 1.61 -8.92
CA PRO A 185 3.04 0.31 -8.62
C PRO A 185 3.33 -0.18 -7.18
N ARG A 186 4.36 0.38 -6.51
CA ARG A 186 4.68 0.07 -5.11
C ARG A 186 3.74 0.77 -4.12
N ALA A 187 3.20 1.93 -4.49
CA ALA A 187 2.20 2.63 -3.68
C ALA A 187 0.83 1.93 -3.72
N GLY A 188 0.42 1.41 -4.88
CA GLY A 188 -0.78 0.58 -5.03
C GLY A 188 -1.17 0.36 -6.49
N THR A 189 -1.72 -0.82 -6.79
CA THR A 189 -1.96 -1.26 -8.18
C THR A 189 -3.06 -0.46 -8.87
N PHE A 190 -4.17 -0.20 -8.18
CA PHE A 190 -5.26 0.66 -8.68
C PHE A 190 -4.83 2.14 -8.77
N GLY A 191 -3.84 2.56 -7.98
CA GLY A 191 -3.23 3.90 -8.06
C GLY A 191 -2.60 4.18 -9.42
N VAL A 192 -1.97 3.18 -10.05
CA VAL A 192 -1.46 3.26 -11.44
C VAL A 192 -2.59 3.59 -12.42
N GLY A 193 -3.74 2.92 -12.28
CA GLY A 193 -4.93 3.15 -13.09
C GLY A 193 -5.52 4.56 -12.89
N LEU A 194 -5.61 5.03 -11.64
CA LEU A 194 -6.07 6.38 -11.31
C LEU A 194 -5.16 7.46 -11.91
N VAL A 195 -3.85 7.38 -11.69
CA VAL A 195 -2.87 8.33 -12.26
C VAL A 195 -2.98 8.37 -13.78
N THR A 196 -3.08 7.21 -14.42
CA THR A 196 -3.27 7.08 -15.87
C THR A 196 -4.58 7.75 -16.32
N GLY A 197 -5.70 7.44 -15.66
CA GLY A 197 -7.03 8.00 -15.98
C GLY A 197 -7.17 9.51 -15.77
N ILE A 198 -6.34 10.11 -14.90
CA ILE A 198 -6.26 11.56 -14.69
C ILE A 198 -5.31 12.21 -15.70
N ALA A 199 -4.10 11.66 -15.85
CA ALA A 199 -3.03 12.28 -16.64
C ALA A 199 -3.32 12.27 -18.14
N TRP A 200 -3.88 11.20 -18.70
CA TRP A 200 -4.16 11.11 -20.14
C TRP A 200 -5.13 12.18 -20.66
N PRO A 201 -6.36 12.33 -20.15
CA PRO A 201 -7.28 13.36 -20.65
C PRO A 201 -6.74 14.78 -20.42
N ALA A 202 -6.06 15.01 -19.29
CA ALA A 202 -5.47 16.31 -18.98
C ALA A 202 -4.30 16.67 -19.92
N LEU A 203 -3.41 15.73 -20.21
CA LEU A 203 -2.28 15.95 -21.11
C LEU A 203 -2.69 15.97 -22.60
N ASN A 204 -3.75 15.26 -23.00
CA ASN A 204 -4.33 15.40 -24.33
C ASN A 204 -4.91 16.81 -24.53
N ALA A 205 -5.72 17.31 -23.58
CA ALA A 205 -6.26 18.67 -23.65
C ALA A 205 -5.17 19.76 -23.62
N VAL A 206 -4.02 19.48 -22.97
CA VAL A 206 -2.81 20.31 -23.06
C VAL A 206 -2.19 20.25 -24.46
N ASN A 207 -2.05 19.06 -25.04
CA ASN A 207 -1.49 18.85 -26.37
C ASN A 207 -2.30 19.60 -27.44
N ASP A 208 -3.63 19.50 -27.38
CA ASP A 208 -4.55 20.19 -28.29
C ASP A 208 -4.43 21.72 -28.20
N LYS A 209 -4.42 22.27 -26.98
CA LYS A 209 -4.31 23.72 -26.74
C LYS A 209 -2.95 24.27 -27.16
N VAL A 210 -1.87 23.60 -26.75
CA VAL A 210 -0.50 24.00 -27.13
C VAL A 210 -0.31 23.85 -28.64
N GLY A 211 -0.87 22.81 -29.26
CA GLY A 211 -0.82 22.61 -30.70
C GLY A 211 -1.55 23.70 -31.49
N ALA A 212 -2.74 24.10 -31.03
CA ALA A 212 -3.47 25.23 -31.62
C ALA A 212 -2.67 26.55 -31.50
N GLN A 213 -2.17 26.88 -30.30
CA GLN A 213 -1.35 28.08 -30.06
C GLN A 213 -0.08 28.09 -30.91
N LEU A 214 0.65 26.97 -30.95
CA LEU A 214 1.89 26.85 -31.71
C LEU A 214 1.64 26.97 -33.22
N THR A 215 0.54 26.38 -33.70
CA THR A 215 0.11 26.50 -35.11
C THR A 215 -0.26 27.94 -35.46
N GLU A 216 -0.97 28.65 -34.58
CA GLU A 216 -1.31 30.07 -34.75
C GLU A 216 -0.05 30.95 -34.79
N GLN A 217 0.88 30.78 -33.85
CA GLN A 217 2.15 31.50 -33.80
C GLN A 217 3.00 31.26 -35.06
N VAL A 218 3.12 30.01 -35.53
CA VAL A 218 3.87 29.68 -36.74
C VAL A 218 3.19 30.28 -37.99
N ASN A 219 1.87 30.20 -38.10
CA ASN A 219 1.13 30.82 -39.21
C ASN A 219 1.31 32.35 -39.24
N ALA A 220 1.27 33.01 -38.08
CA ALA A 220 1.50 34.46 -37.97
C ALA A 220 2.94 34.84 -38.38
N GLN A 221 3.94 34.03 -38.01
CA GLN A 221 5.33 34.23 -38.45
C GLN A 221 5.51 34.02 -39.96
N LEU A 222 4.87 33.02 -40.56
CA LEU A 222 4.89 32.81 -42.01
C LEU A 222 4.23 33.97 -42.76
N ALA A 223 3.10 34.49 -42.26
CA ALA A 223 2.40 35.63 -42.87
C ALA A 223 3.22 36.94 -42.86
N ALA A 224 4.21 37.06 -41.98
CA ALA A 224 5.13 38.20 -41.93
C ALA A 224 6.31 38.09 -42.93
N ILE A 225 6.48 36.94 -43.60
CA ILE A 225 7.56 36.67 -44.55
C ILE A 225 6.98 36.68 -45.97
N ALA A 226 7.47 37.59 -46.82
CA ALA A 226 7.11 37.60 -48.23
C ALA A 226 7.56 36.30 -48.92
N ASP A 227 6.70 35.74 -49.78
CA ASP A 227 6.91 34.47 -50.51
C ASP A 227 7.25 33.25 -49.61
N ALA A 228 6.73 33.23 -48.37
CA ALA A 228 6.92 32.10 -47.46
C ALA A 228 6.34 30.78 -48.02
N PRO A 229 7.09 29.67 -48.00
CA PRO A 229 6.58 28.37 -48.41
C PRO A 229 5.51 27.86 -47.43
N ALA A 230 4.45 27.24 -47.97
CA ALA A 230 3.39 26.66 -47.15
C ALA A 230 3.89 25.50 -46.27
N LEU A 231 3.37 25.42 -45.04
CA LEU A 231 3.68 24.34 -44.10
C LEU A 231 3.41 22.95 -44.69
N SER A 232 4.43 22.09 -44.64
CA SER A 232 4.31 20.70 -45.08
C SER A 232 3.23 19.95 -44.28
N GLY A 233 2.66 18.88 -44.87
CA GLY A 233 1.68 18.04 -44.16
C GLY A 233 2.24 17.43 -42.87
N ALA A 234 3.52 17.04 -42.89
CA ALA A 234 4.23 16.51 -41.72
C ALA A 234 4.48 17.57 -40.64
N ALA A 235 4.77 18.82 -41.03
CA ALA A 235 4.89 19.93 -40.09
C ALA A 235 3.53 20.22 -39.42
N ARG A 236 2.44 20.29 -40.20
CA ARG A 236 1.09 20.50 -39.64
C ARG A 236 0.67 19.39 -38.67
N LEU A 237 0.95 18.12 -38.98
CA LEU A 237 0.66 17.00 -38.06
C LEU A 237 1.54 17.05 -36.80
N SER A 238 2.80 17.47 -36.92
CA SER A 238 3.70 17.64 -35.77
C SER A 238 3.34 18.83 -34.89
N LEU A 239 2.78 19.90 -35.46
CA LEU A 239 2.29 21.09 -34.75
C LEU A 239 0.90 20.86 -34.13
N ALA A 240 0.06 19.99 -34.69
CA ALA A 240 -1.25 19.66 -34.11
C ALA A 240 -1.12 18.86 -32.79
N GLU A 241 -0.13 17.97 -32.71
CA GLU A 241 0.20 17.21 -31.50
C GLU A 241 1.66 17.43 -31.09
N PRO A 242 2.05 18.61 -30.59
CA PRO A 242 3.47 18.95 -30.41
C PRO A 242 4.15 18.22 -29.26
N ILE A 243 3.42 17.57 -28.36
CA ILE A 243 3.93 16.94 -27.14
C ILE A 243 3.86 15.42 -27.26
N LYS A 244 4.93 14.73 -26.86
CA LYS A 244 4.95 13.27 -26.68
C LYS A 244 4.75 12.93 -25.21
N VAL A 245 3.61 12.34 -24.86
CA VAL A 245 3.37 11.84 -23.49
C VAL A 245 3.98 10.44 -23.36
N LEU A 246 4.83 10.24 -22.36
CA LEU A 246 5.46 8.95 -22.05
C LEU A 246 5.03 8.49 -20.65
N THR A 247 4.26 7.41 -20.55
CA THR A 247 3.93 6.80 -19.25
C THR A 247 4.96 5.74 -18.90
N THR A 248 5.55 5.82 -17.70
CA THR A 248 6.53 4.83 -17.19
C THR A 248 6.20 4.44 -15.74
N ALA A 249 6.63 3.26 -15.31
CA ALA A 249 6.61 2.90 -13.89
C ALA A 249 7.88 3.44 -13.21
N HIS A 250 7.73 4.25 -12.16
CA HIS A 250 8.85 4.63 -11.31
C HIS A 250 9.30 3.40 -10.51
N ASN A 251 10.59 3.06 -10.60
CA ASN A 251 11.20 1.91 -9.94
C ASN A 251 10.32 0.64 -10.04
N PRO A 252 10.17 0.06 -11.26
CA PRO A 252 9.22 -1.01 -11.52
C PRO A 252 9.39 -2.18 -10.54
N LEU A 253 8.28 -2.86 -10.26
CA LEU A 253 8.29 -4.09 -9.48
C LEU A 253 8.85 -5.24 -10.33
N PRO A 254 9.64 -6.16 -9.75
CA PRO A 254 10.00 -7.40 -10.42
C PRO A 254 8.78 -8.30 -10.65
N ASP A 255 8.93 -9.28 -11.54
CA ASP A 255 7.97 -10.36 -11.74
C ASP A 255 7.69 -11.13 -10.43
N GLY A 256 6.56 -11.84 -10.36
CA GLY A 256 6.14 -12.57 -9.16
C GLY A 256 5.55 -11.70 -8.04
N THR A 257 5.41 -10.39 -8.24
CA THR A 257 4.79 -9.45 -7.28
C THR A 257 3.28 -9.27 -7.43
N GLY A 258 2.67 -9.87 -8.47
CA GLY A 258 1.25 -9.67 -8.78
C GLY A 258 0.91 -8.20 -9.05
N ASN A 259 1.77 -7.50 -9.81
CA ASN A 259 1.70 -6.05 -10.09
C ASN A 259 1.75 -5.13 -8.86
N GLY A 260 2.03 -5.65 -7.66
CA GLY A 260 1.97 -4.92 -6.38
C GLY A 260 0.90 -5.43 -5.41
N LEU A 261 0.05 -6.38 -5.83
CA LEU A 261 -0.95 -7.00 -4.95
C LEU A 261 -0.35 -8.01 -3.95
N SER A 262 0.89 -8.49 -4.15
CA SER A 262 1.46 -9.50 -3.26
C SER A 262 1.57 -9.02 -1.81
N ALA A 263 1.84 -7.74 -1.56
CA ALA A 263 1.85 -7.17 -0.20
C ALA A 263 0.46 -7.19 0.47
N PHE A 264 -0.61 -6.91 -0.27
CA PHE A 264 -1.99 -6.99 0.23
C PHE A 264 -2.37 -8.43 0.58
N TYR A 265 -2.13 -9.39 -0.32
CA TYR A 265 -2.43 -10.80 -0.05
C TYR A 265 -1.55 -11.38 1.06
N TYR A 266 -0.28 -10.96 1.16
CA TYR A 266 0.60 -11.39 2.26
C TYR A 266 0.09 -10.88 3.61
N ALA A 267 -0.34 -9.62 3.70
CA ALA A 267 -0.95 -9.06 4.91
C ALA A 267 -2.27 -9.78 5.28
N LEU A 268 -3.11 -10.08 4.28
CA LEU A 268 -4.34 -10.85 4.49
C LEU A 268 -4.04 -12.25 5.04
N LEU A 269 -3.01 -12.93 4.53
CA LEU A 269 -2.54 -14.20 5.08
C LEU A 269 -2.06 -14.08 6.53
N LEU A 270 -1.30 -13.03 6.88
CA LEU A 270 -0.85 -12.79 8.26
C LEU A 270 -2.03 -12.57 9.23
N VAL A 271 -3.01 -11.73 8.86
CA VAL A 271 -4.21 -11.50 9.69
C VAL A 271 -5.05 -12.77 9.81
N LEU A 272 -5.27 -13.48 8.69
CA LEU A 272 -6.01 -14.74 8.67
C LEU A 272 -5.32 -15.82 9.51
N ALA A 273 -3.98 -15.94 9.44
CA ALA A 273 -3.20 -16.83 10.30
C ALA A 273 -3.33 -16.49 11.79
N GLY A 274 -3.33 -15.20 12.15
CA GLY A 274 -3.57 -14.75 13.52
C GLY A 274 -4.97 -15.14 13.99
N PHE A 275 -6.00 -14.74 13.26
CA PHE A 275 -7.40 -14.97 13.61
C PHE A 275 -7.76 -16.47 13.59
N THR A 276 -7.52 -17.17 12.48
CA THR A 276 -7.82 -18.60 12.33
C THR A 276 -6.93 -19.46 13.22
N GLY A 277 -5.65 -19.08 13.42
CA GLY A 277 -4.76 -19.73 14.37
C GLY A 277 -5.29 -19.60 15.81
N GLY A 278 -5.67 -18.39 16.23
CA GLY A 278 -6.31 -18.16 17.53
C GLY A 278 -7.62 -18.96 17.69
N MET A 279 -8.40 -19.09 16.62
CA MET A 279 -9.61 -19.91 16.61
C MET A 279 -9.34 -21.41 16.79
N ILE A 280 -8.36 -21.96 16.07
CA ILE A 280 -7.93 -23.35 16.19
C ILE A 280 -7.36 -23.61 17.59
N VAL A 281 -6.49 -22.72 18.09
CA VAL A 281 -5.93 -22.79 19.45
C VAL A 281 -7.03 -22.74 20.49
N ASN A 282 -8.06 -21.91 20.32
CA ASN A 282 -9.20 -21.89 21.24
C ASN A 282 -9.91 -23.24 21.31
N SER A 283 -10.34 -23.77 20.16
CA SER A 283 -11.11 -25.01 20.07
C SER A 283 -10.32 -26.22 20.55
N LEU A 284 -9.04 -26.33 20.16
CA LEU A 284 -8.17 -27.43 20.62
C LEU A 284 -7.92 -27.36 22.13
N ALA A 285 -7.62 -26.19 22.68
CA ALA A 285 -7.37 -26.05 24.12
C ALA A 285 -8.65 -26.24 24.97
N ASP A 286 -9.80 -25.71 24.53
CA ASP A 286 -11.09 -25.98 25.22
C ASP A 286 -11.49 -27.46 25.13
N GLY A 287 -11.16 -28.13 24.01
CA GLY A 287 -11.33 -29.57 23.83
C GLY A 287 -10.42 -30.42 24.72
N MET A 288 -9.12 -30.13 24.75
CA MET A 288 -8.14 -30.81 25.60
C MET A 288 -8.47 -30.68 27.09
N LEU A 289 -8.96 -29.51 27.51
CA LEU A 289 -9.34 -29.21 28.90
C LEU A 289 -10.74 -29.72 29.30
N GLY A 290 -11.48 -30.36 28.38
CA GLY A 290 -12.80 -30.95 28.65
C GLY A 290 -13.96 -29.93 28.70
N PHE A 291 -13.76 -28.70 28.24
CA PHE A 291 -14.82 -27.67 28.17
C PHE A 291 -15.70 -27.80 26.92
N ALA A 292 -15.21 -28.46 25.87
CA ALA A 292 -15.95 -28.82 24.68
C ALA A 292 -15.65 -30.28 24.29
N PRO A 293 -16.58 -31.01 23.65
CA PRO A 293 -16.25 -32.26 22.99
C PRO A 293 -15.36 -32.00 21.77
N THR A 294 -14.42 -32.91 21.49
CA THR A 294 -13.63 -32.92 20.27
C THR A 294 -14.11 -34.02 19.34
N GLU A 295 -14.43 -33.64 18.11
CA GLU A 295 -14.90 -34.54 17.07
C GLU A 295 -13.88 -34.57 15.94
N PHE A 296 -13.27 -35.73 15.71
CA PHE A 296 -12.33 -35.97 14.62
C PHE A 296 -12.92 -37.04 13.70
N GLY A 297 -13.79 -36.61 12.78
CA GLY A 297 -14.56 -37.50 11.92
C GLY A 297 -15.44 -38.44 12.75
N PRO A 298 -15.31 -39.77 12.64
CA PRO A 298 -16.12 -40.71 13.42
C PRO A 298 -15.73 -40.83 14.91
N ARG A 299 -14.67 -40.15 15.37
CA ARG A 299 -14.23 -40.21 16.77
C ARG A 299 -14.74 -39.02 17.56
N TYR A 300 -15.68 -39.28 18.46
CA TYR A 300 -16.13 -38.37 19.50
C TYR A 300 -15.31 -38.60 20.79
N VAL A 301 -14.63 -37.57 21.28
CA VAL A 301 -13.87 -37.61 22.55
C VAL A 301 -14.30 -36.44 23.42
N HIS A 302 -14.69 -36.72 24.67
CA HIS A 302 -14.98 -35.68 25.65
C HIS A 302 -14.14 -35.95 26.90
N ASN A 303 -13.08 -35.14 27.07
CA ASN A 303 -12.19 -35.24 28.22
C ASN A 303 -12.90 -34.75 29.49
N PRO A 304 -12.55 -35.27 30.68
CA PRO A 304 -13.04 -34.73 31.94
C PRO A 304 -12.58 -33.28 32.11
N ALA A 305 -13.50 -32.39 32.49
CA ALA A 305 -13.22 -30.97 32.67
C ALA A 305 -12.19 -30.73 33.79
N VAL A 306 -11.08 -30.06 33.46
CA VAL A 306 -10.03 -29.71 34.44
C VAL A 306 -10.36 -28.38 35.10
N GLU A 307 -10.34 -28.33 36.43
CA GLU A 307 -10.60 -27.10 37.21
C GLU A 307 -9.43 -26.10 37.09
N ILE A 308 -9.38 -25.35 35.98
CA ILE A 308 -8.39 -24.30 35.71
C ILE A 308 -9.07 -22.93 35.67
N SER A 309 -8.47 -21.95 36.33
CA SER A 309 -8.93 -20.55 36.30
C SER A 309 -8.92 -19.98 34.88
N ARG A 310 -9.84 -19.05 34.58
CA ARG A 310 -10.00 -18.51 33.22
C ARG A 310 -8.72 -17.81 32.74
N PHE A 311 -8.05 -17.08 33.62
CA PHE A 311 -6.80 -16.41 33.28
C PHE A 311 -5.67 -17.39 32.93
N ARG A 312 -5.51 -18.50 33.67
CA ARG A 312 -4.49 -19.53 33.37
C ARG A 312 -4.78 -20.23 32.04
N THR A 313 -6.04 -20.51 31.74
CA THR A 313 -6.47 -21.07 30.44
C THR A 313 -6.27 -20.08 29.28
N LEU A 314 -6.40 -18.77 29.52
CA LEU A 314 -6.08 -17.76 28.51
C LEU A 314 -4.56 -17.65 28.29
N LEU A 315 -3.78 -17.65 29.36
CA LEU A 315 -2.32 -17.58 29.33
C LEU A 315 -1.70 -18.76 28.56
N SER A 316 -2.23 -19.99 28.74
CA SER A 316 -1.77 -21.15 27.96
C SER A 316 -2.10 -21.02 26.47
N LYS A 317 -3.30 -20.53 26.11
CA LYS A 317 -3.67 -20.23 24.71
C LYS A 317 -2.76 -19.16 24.09
N TRP A 318 -2.44 -18.09 24.83
CA TRP A 318 -1.47 -17.08 24.38
C TRP A 318 -0.07 -17.67 24.17
N ALA A 319 0.42 -18.51 25.10
CA ALA A 319 1.72 -19.16 24.97
C ALA A 319 1.80 -20.06 23.72
N VAL A 320 0.75 -20.85 23.44
CA VAL A 320 0.64 -21.64 22.20
C VAL A 320 0.65 -20.73 20.97
N MET A 321 -0.05 -19.59 21.01
CA MET A 321 -0.07 -18.65 19.89
C MET A 321 1.31 -18.03 19.60
N VAL A 322 2.08 -17.69 20.64
CA VAL A 322 3.46 -17.17 20.52
C VAL A 322 4.40 -18.21 19.91
N VAL A 323 4.21 -19.51 20.18
CA VAL A 323 5.01 -20.59 19.57
C VAL A 323 4.56 -20.90 18.14
N LEU A 324 3.26 -20.81 17.83
CA LEU A 324 2.71 -21.10 16.51
C LEU A 324 3.05 -19.99 15.49
N ALA A 325 3.01 -18.72 15.90
CA ALA A 325 3.25 -17.58 15.04
C ALA A 325 4.56 -17.62 14.22
N PRO A 326 5.75 -17.91 14.79
CA PRO A 326 6.99 -17.99 14.02
C PRO A 326 7.04 -19.16 13.04
N VAL A 327 6.36 -20.26 13.35
CA VAL A 327 6.26 -21.43 12.47
C VAL A 327 5.42 -21.08 11.23
N VAL A 328 4.25 -20.47 11.43
CA VAL A 328 3.35 -20.08 10.33
C VAL A 328 3.95 -18.95 9.50
N SER A 329 4.56 -17.94 10.13
CA SER A 329 5.28 -16.89 9.39
C SER A 329 6.45 -17.45 8.57
N GLY A 330 7.21 -18.39 9.15
CA GLY A 330 8.32 -19.07 8.46
C GLY A 330 7.82 -19.86 7.25
N LEU A 331 6.71 -20.57 7.39
CA LEU A 331 6.05 -21.27 6.29
C LEU A 331 5.62 -20.31 5.17
N TYR A 332 5.05 -19.14 5.49
CA TYR A 332 4.67 -18.15 4.48
C TYR A 332 5.86 -17.53 3.74
N VAL A 333 6.98 -17.26 4.42
CA VAL A 333 8.23 -16.84 3.74
C VAL A 333 8.78 -17.97 2.85
N ALA A 334 8.73 -19.23 3.30
CA ALA A 334 9.18 -20.38 2.51
C ALA A 334 8.31 -20.62 1.26
N VAL A 335 6.99 -20.57 1.40
CA VAL A 335 6.03 -20.74 0.29
C VAL A 335 6.15 -19.57 -0.70
N GLY A 336 6.23 -18.32 -0.23
CA GLY A 336 6.44 -17.17 -1.11
C GLY A 336 7.71 -17.32 -1.96
N ARG A 337 8.80 -17.81 -1.35
CA ARG A 337 10.03 -18.17 -2.07
C ARG A 337 9.82 -19.28 -3.11
N ALA A 338 9.13 -20.35 -2.75
CA ALA A 338 8.87 -21.49 -3.64
C ALA A 338 8.01 -21.10 -4.86
N LEU A 339 7.15 -20.09 -4.70
CA LEU A 339 6.33 -19.50 -5.76
C LEU A 339 7.06 -18.40 -6.56
N GLY A 340 8.33 -18.13 -6.29
CA GLY A 340 9.12 -17.12 -7.01
C GLY A 340 8.81 -15.67 -6.65
N MET A 341 8.11 -15.41 -5.54
CA MET A 341 7.85 -14.05 -5.08
C MET A 341 9.16 -13.38 -4.62
N PRO A 342 9.51 -12.18 -5.10
CA PRO A 342 10.72 -11.49 -4.66
C PRO A 342 10.50 -10.94 -3.24
N ILE A 343 11.28 -11.47 -2.29
CA ILE A 343 11.27 -11.05 -0.88
C ILE A 343 12.67 -10.54 -0.54
N PRO A 344 12.92 -9.21 -0.56
CA PRO A 344 14.25 -8.67 -0.26
C PRO A 344 14.61 -8.86 1.23
N ASN A 345 13.71 -8.46 2.13
CA ASN A 345 13.96 -8.40 3.58
C ASN A 345 13.35 -9.60 4.32
N GLN A 346 13.75 -10.83 4.00
CA GLN A 346 13.09 -12.05 4.48
C GLN A 346 13.08 -12.19 6.01
N LEU A 347 14.20 -11.89 6.68
CA LEU A 347 14.30 -12.00 8.14
C LEU A 347 13.37 -11.00 8.83
N ALA A 348 13.35 -9.75 8.34
CA ALA A 348 12.46 -8.72 8.87
C ALA A 348 10.98 -9.03 8.56
N LEU A 349 10.66 -9.57 7.38
CA LEU A 349 9.30 -10.03 7.04
C LEU A 349 8.85 -11.21 7.92
N TRP A 350 9.77 -12.13 8.24
CA TRP A 350 9.50 -13.22 9.18
C TRP A 350 9.29 -12.70 10.62
N MET A 351 10.14 -11.79 11.10
CA MET A 351 9.98 -11.18 12.43
C MET A 351 8.67 -10.39 12.54
N TYR A 352 8.38 -9.55 11.54
CA TYR A 352 7.15 -8.77 11.49
C TYR A 352 5.90 -9.66 11.32
N GLY A 353 5.96 -10.67 10.45
CA GLY A 353 4.87 -11.62 10.27
C GLY A 353 4.60 -12.44 11.53
N THR A 354 5.64 -12.89 12.23
CA THR A 354 5.55 -13.52 13.55
C THR A 354 4.84 -12.60 14.54
N PHE A 355 5.26 -11.33 14.61
CA PHE A 355 4.69 -10.35 15.51
C PHE A 355 3.23 -10.04 15.20
N ALA A 356 2.88 -9.83 13.93
CA ALA A 356 1.51 -9.59 13.48
C ALA A 356 0.57 -10.77 13.73
N ILE A 357 1.00 -12.00 13.40
CA ILE A 357 0.23 -13.22 13.67
C ILE A 357 -0.01 -13.39 15.17
N ALA A 358 1.02 -13.20 16.01
CA ALA A 358 0.89 -13.27 17.46
C ALA A 358 -0.04 -12.18 18.01
N ALA A 359 0.10 -10.93 17.57
CA ALA A 359 -0.73 -9.81 17.99
C ALA A 359 -2.22 -10.01 17.68
N VAL A 360 -2.53 -10.39 16.43
CA VAL A 360 -3.90 -10.67 15.99
C VAL A 360 -4.47 -11.89 16.72
N GLY A 361 -3.71 -12.98 16.84
CA GLY A 361 -4.18 -14.20 17.51
C GLY A 361 -4.40 -14.04 19.02
N ILE A 362 -3.50 -13.34 19.71
CA ILE A 362 -3.65 -13.01 21.14
C ILE A 362 -4.88 -12.14 21.35
N THR A 363 -5.08 -11.12 20.50
CA THR A 363 -6.26 -10.24 20.57
C THR A 363 -7.56 -11.01 20.32
N ALA A 364 -7.59 -11.86 19.28
CA ALA A 364 -8.73 -12.71 18.97
C ALA A 364 -9.09 -13.65 20.15
N LEU A 365 -8.08 -14.32 20.73
CA LEU A 365 -8.23 -15.17 21.91
C LEU A 365 -8.76 -14.40 23.13
N SER A 366 -8.30 -13.16 23.34
CA SER A 366 -8.79 -12.29 24.41
C SER A 366 -10.26 -11.92 24.23
N VAL A 367 -10.69 -11.58 23.02
CA VAL A 367 -12.11 -11.29 22.71
C VAL A 367 -12.98 -12.52 22.98
N LEU A 368 -12.55 -13.73 22.62
CA LEU A 368 -13.24 -14.98 22.98
C LEU A 368 -13.30 -15.22 24.49
N ALA A 369 -12.24 -14.87 25.23
CA ALA A 369 -12.21 -15.03 26.68
C ALA A 369 -13.16 -14.07 27.42
N VAL A 370 -13.40 -12.88 26.85
CA VAL A 370 -14.36 -11.88 27.33
C VAL A 370 -15.80 -12.28 26.98
N PHE A 371 -16.10 -12.49 25.70
CA PHE A 371 -17.48 -12.61 25.19
C PHE A 371 -17.95 -14.06 24.94
N GLY A 372 -17.08 -15.05 25.12
CA GLY A 372 -17.39 -16.45 24.78
C GLY A 372 -17.66 -16.63 23.30
N THR A 373 -18.67 -17.44 22.95
CA THR A 373 -19.06 -17.74 21.56
C THR A 373 -19.53 -16.50 20.79
N VAL A 374 -20.04 -15.46 21.45
CA VAL A 374 -20.35 -14.18 20.78
C VAL A 374 -19.08 -13.49 20.29
N GLY A 375 -17.94 -13.72 20.96
CA GLY A 375 -16.62 -13.24 20.53
C GLY A 375 -16.18 -13.74 19.15
N LEU A 376 -16.76 -14.83 18.65
CA LEU A 376 -16.56 -15.29 17.27
C LEU A 376 -17.05 -14.25 16.26
N LEU A 377 -18.27 -13.73 16.47
CA LEU A 377 -18.88 -12.72 15.61
C LEU A 377 -18.15 -11.38 15.75
N VAL A 378 -17.75 -11.00 16.97
CA VAL A 378 -16.96 -9.78 17.22
C VAL A 378 -15.64 -9.82 16.45
N ASN A 379 -14.89 -10.94 16.52
CA ASN A 379 -13.65 -11.10 15.77
C ASN A 379 -13.85 -11.16 14.25
N LEU A 380 -14.90 -11.84 13.78
CA LEU A 380 -15.23 -11.88 12.35
C LEU A 380 -15.50 -10.47 11.80
N ILE A 381 -16.28 -9.67 12.54
CA ILE A 381 -16.54 -8.28 12.18
C ILE A 381 -15.23 -7.47 12.19
N LEU A 382 -14.46 -7.55 13.28
CA LEU A 382 -13.27 -6.73 13.49
C LEU A 382 -12.13 -7.04 12.52
N PHE A 383 -11.78 -8.31 12.29
CA PHE A 383 -10.62 -8.70 11.48
C PHE A 383 -10.93 -8.98 10.01
N VAL A 384 -12.19 -9.29 9.65
CA VAL A 384 -12.55 -9.69 8.27
C VAL A 384 -13.48 -8.68 7.61
N VAL A 385 -14.63 -8.40 8.21
CA VAL A 385 -15.66 -7.52 7.60
C VAL A 385 -15.16 -6.08 7.51
N LEU A 386 -14.58 -5.57 8.60
CA LEU A 386 -14.03 -4.22 8.66
C LEU A 386 -12.66 -4.12 7.96
N GLY A 387 -11.82 -5.16 8.06
CA GLY A 387 -10.43 -5.11 7.60
C GLY A 387 -10.20 -5.10 6.10
N LEU A 388 -11.04 -5.79 5.30
CA LEU A 388 -10.91 -5.77 3.84
C LEU A 388 -11.05 -4.35 3.24
N PRO A 389 -12.13 -3.58 3.49
CA PRO A 389 -12.30 -2.25 2.92
C PRO A 389 -11.38 -1.18 3.53
N SER A 390 -10.96 -1.31 4.81
CA SER A 390 -10.01 -0.37 5.43
C SER A 390 -8.54 -0.66 5.10
N SER A 391 -8.22 -1.85 4.58
CA SER A 391 -6.83 -2.26 4.30
C SER A 391 -6.06 -1.26 3.43
N GLY A 392 -6.73 -0.55 2.50
CA GLY A 392 -6.09 0.36 1.56
C GLY A 392 -5.14 -0.33 0.55
N GLY A 393 -5.21 -1.66 0.43
CA GLY A 393 -4.20 -2.44 -0.30
C GLY A 393 -4.48 -2.67 -1.79
N THR A 394 -5.75 -2.84 -2.16
CA THR A 394 -6.20 -2.93 -3.56
C THR A 394 -6.57 -1.56 -4.10
N ILE A 395 -7.37 -0.81 -3.34
CA ILE A 395 -7.86 0.54 -3.65
C ILE A 395 -7.21 1.51 -2.64
N PRO A 396 -6.65 2.65 -3.09
CA PRO A 396 -6.19 3.73 -2.20
C PRO A 396 -7.26 4.09 -1.18
N ILE A 397 -6.89 4.22 0.10
CA ILE A 397 -7.86 4.47 1.17
C ILE A 397 -8.55 5.84 0.98
N GLU A 398 -7.84 6.79 0.38
CA GLU A 398 -8.28 8.12 -0.04
C GLU A 398 -9.37 8.08 -1.12
N ALA A 399 -9.46 7.00 -1.90
CA ALA A 399 -10.50 6.76 -2.90
C ALA A 399 -11.70 5.96 -2.36
N THR A 400 -11.67 5.57 -1.08
CA THR A 400 -12.79 4.89 -0.40
C THR A 400 -13.69 5.89 0.33
N PRO A 401 -14.95 5.54 0.65
CA PRO A 401 -15.81 6.36 1.50
C PRO A 401 -15.14 6.78 2.82
N PRO A 402 -15.30 8.03 3.31
CA PRO A 402 -14.53 8.57 4.44
C PRO A 402 -14.54 7.75 5.74
N ILE A 403 -15.60 6.97 5.97
CA ILE A 403 -15.73 6.06 7.10
C ILE A 403 -14.59 5.02 7.16
N TYR A 404 -14.11 4.54 6.00
CA TYR A 404 -13.01 3.58 5.93
C TYR A 404 -11.66 4.25 6.15
N GLY A 405 -11.48 5.49 5.68
CA GLY A 405 -10.29 6.30 5.99
C GLY A 405 -10.15 6.61 7.48
N TRP A 406 -11.27 6.84 8.19
CA TRP A 406 -11.26 6.95 9.65
C TRP A 406 -10.89 5.62 10.33
N LEU A 407 -11.50 4.51 9.88
CA LEU A 407 -11.29 3.17 10.42
C LEU A 407 -9.84 2.67 10.23
N ALA A 408 -9.23 2.92 9.08
CA ALA A 408 -7.86 2.51 8.73
C ALA A 408 -6.79 2.99 9.73
N ASN A 409 -7.03 4.10 10.44
CA ASN A 409 -6.08 4.63 11.44
C ASN A 409 -5.81 3.65 12.60
N PHE A 410 -6.76 2.77 12.93
CA PHE A 410 -6.63 1.83 14.04
C PHE A 410 -6.94 0.37 13.66
N GLU A 411 -7.49 0.13 12.47
CA GLU A 411 -7.88 -1.22 12.06
C GLU A 411 -6.64 -2.12 11.80
N PRO A 412 -6.60 -3.36 12.35
CA PRO A 412 -5.41 -4.21 12.30
C PRO A 412 -4.88 -4.54 10.89
N MET A 413 -5.74 -4.87 9.93
CA MET A 413 -5.36 -5.27 8.58
C MET A 413 -4.69 -4.12 7.82
N HIS A 414 -5.16 -2.88 7.96
CA HIS A 414 -4.47 -1.71 7.39
C HIS A 414 -3.03 -1.63 7.91
N GLN A 415 -2.84 -1.74 9.23
CA GLN A 415 -1.52 -1.64 9.85
C GLN A 415 -0.60 -2.80 9.43
N VAL A 416 -1.12 -4.04 9.38
CA VAL A 416 -0.37 -5.20 8.86
C VAL A 416 -0.01 -5.03 7.38
N PHE A 417 -0.89 -4.44 6.57
CA PHE A 417 -0.61 -4.11 5.18
C PHE A 417 0.52 -3.08 5.03
N LEU A 418 0.51 -1.98 5.81
CA LEU A 418 1.59 -0.98 5.77
C LEU A 418 2.96 -1.62 6.03
N GLY A 419 3.08 -2.44 7.09
CA GLY A 419 4.33 -3.10 7.45
C GLY A 419 4.77 -4.14 6.41
N ALA A 420 3.85 -4.96 5.90
CA ALA A 420 4.15 -5.93 4.85
C ALA A 420 4.60 -5.24 3.55
N ARG A 421 3.91 -4.17 3.14
CA ARG A 421 4.24 -3.36 1.95
C ARG A 421 5.62 -2.70 2.09
N ALA A 422 5.91 -2.11 3.25
CA ALA A 422 7.22 -1.53 3.55
C ALA A 422 8.34 -2.58 3.36
N LEU A 423 8.22 -3.73 4.01
CA LEU A 423 9.25 -4.77 3.99
C LEU A 423 9.45 -5.43 2.61
N LEU A 424 8.40 -5.52 1.80
CA LEU A 424 8.42 -6.13 0.48
C LEU A 424 8.90 -5.18 -0.62
N TYR A 425 8.50 -3.90 -0.61
CA TYR A 425 8.70 -2.99 -1.75
C TYR A 425 9.64 -1.82 -1.47
N PHE A 426 9.96 -1.51 -0.21
CA PHE A 426 10.67 -0.28 0.19
C PHE A 426 11.87 -0.56 1.09
N SER A 427 13.08 -0.61 0.51
CA SER A 427 14.32 -0.92 1.24
C SER A 427 14.96 0.26 1.98
N SER A 428 14.75 1.50 1.52
CA SER A 428 15.35 2.72 2.10
C SER A 428 14.32 3.75 2.57
N GLY A 429 13.21 3.93 1.83
CA GLY A 429 12.15 4.90 2.16
C GLY A 429 11.06 4.39 3.10
N GLY A 430 10.90 3.07 3.24
CA GLY A 430 9.75 2.45 3.94
C GLY A 430 9.79 2.49 5.47
N ALA A 431 10.82 3.10 6.07
CA ALA A 431 11.06 3.05 7.51
C ALA A 431 9.95 3.73 8.34
N GLY A 432 9.31 4.79 7.81
CA GLY A 432 8.17 5.45 8.44
C GLY A 432 6.94 4.56 8.54
N ASP A 433 6.46 4.05 7.39
CA ASP A 433 5.35 3.10 7.29
C ASP A 433 5.59 1.86 8.17
N LEU A 434 6.80 1.30 8.16
CA LEU A 434 7.15 0.15 8.98
C LEU A 434 7.12 0.46 10.50
N THR A 435 7.70 1.59 10.91
CA THR A 435 7.72 1.99 12.33
C THR A 435 6.30 2.22 12.85
N HIS A 436 5.45 2.90 12.05
CA HIS A 436 4.05 3.10 12.37
C HIS A 436 3.29 1.77 12.48
N ALA A 437 3.47 0.88 11.49
CA ALA A 437 2.86 -0.43 11.47
C ALA A 437 3.25 -1.29 12.68
N VAL A 438 4.53 -1.28 13.07
CA VAL A 438 5.01 -1.98 14.28
C VAL A 438 4.41 -1.37 15.54
N MET A 439 4.39 -0.05 15.67
CA MET A 439 3.81 0.65 16.83
C MET A 439 2.31 0.38 16.98
N MET A 440 1.53 0.47 15.90
CA MET A 440 0.10 0.18 15.95
C MET A 440 -0.18 -1.31 16.21
N THR A 441 0.61 -2.23 15.65
CA THR A 441 0.53 -3.66 15.97
C THR A 441 0.82 -3.93 17.45
N LEU A 442 1.80 -3.21 18.03
CA LEU A 442 2.11 -3.27 19.46
C LEU A 442 0.98 -2.74 20.33
N ILE A 443 0.38 -1.60 19.97
CA ILE A 443 -0.79 -1.04 20.65
C ILE A 443 -1.96 -2.03 20.61
N GLY A 444 -2.25 -2.64 19.45
CA GLY A 444 -3.27 -3.67 19.31
C GLY A 444 -3.01 -4.89 20.21
N LEU A 445 -1.78 -5.41 20.23
CA LEU A 445 -1.37 -6.49 21.14
C LEU A 445 -1.55 -6.11 22.62
N LEU A 446 -1.12 -4.90 23.02
CA LEU A 446 -1.25 -4.43 24.41
C LEU A 446 -2.70 -4.26 24.82
N VAL A 447 -3.57 -3.75 23.94
CA VAL A 447 -5.02 -3.68 24.15
C VAL A 447 -5.61 -5.09 24.29
N GLY A 448 -5.25 -6.02 23.41
CA GLY A 448 -5.68 -7.42 23.48
C GLY A 448 -5.27 -8.11 24.78
N LEU A 449 -4.01 -7.96 25.20
CA LEU A 449 -3.48 -8.49 26.46
C LEU A 449 -4.19 -7.86 27.67
N ALA A 450 -4.31 -6.52 27.71
CA ALA A 450 -4.92 -5.79 28.82
C ALA A 450 -6.41 -6.14 28.97
N LEU A 451 -7.16 -6.19 27.86
CA LEU A 451 -8.57 -6.58 27.83
C LEU A 451 -8.76 -8.02 28.34
N GLY A 452 -8.01 -8.97 27.77
CA GLY A 452 -8.09 -10.38 28.12
C GLY A 452 -7.71 -10.65 29.58
N ALA A 453 -6.57 -10.11 30.02
CA ALA A 453 -6.09 -10.26 31.40
C ALA A 453 -7.07 -9.63 32.40
N SER A 454 -7.45 -8.36 32.20
CA SER A 454 -8.28 -7.62 33.17
C SER A 454 -9.63 -8.30 33.36
N VAL A 455 -10.32 -8.66 32.27
CA VAL A 455 -11.65 -9.27 32.35
C VAL A 455 -11.60 -10.69 32.91
N THR A 456 -10.63 -11.52 32.51
CA THR A 456 -10.54 -12.89 33.05
C THR A 456 -10.12 -12.91 34.53
N LEU A 457 -9.23 -12.01 34.96
CA LEU A 457 -8.91 -11.82 36.37
C LEU A 457 -10.11 -11.31 37.19
N LEU A 458 -10.95 -10.44 36.62
CA LEU A 458 -12.20 -10.01 37.24
C LEU A 458 -13.23 -11.15 37.34
N TYR A 459 -13.32 -12.02 36.34
CA TYR A 459 -14.17 -13.21 36.39
C TYR A 459 -13.69 -14.24 37.41
N ASP A 460 -12.38 -14.49 37.47
CA ASP A 460 -11.78 -15.39 38.47
C ASP A 460 -11.94 -14.82 39.89
N ARG A 461 -11.78 -13.50 40.10
CA ARG A 461 -12.08 -12.82 41.39
C ARG A 461 -13.54 -12.89 41.81
N LYS A 462 -14.47 -12.93 40.85
CA LYS A 462 -15.92 -13.10 41.10
C LYS A 462 -16.35 -14.56 41.23
N GLY A 463 -15.42 -15.52 41.18
CA GLY A 463 -15.72 -16.95 41.31
C GLY A 463 -16.40 -17.57 40.07
N PHE A 464 -16.40 -16.89 38.92
CA PHE A 464 -17.01 -17.41 37.68
C PHE A 464 -16.10 -18.43 36.96
N HIS A 465 -15.54 -19.38 37.70
CA HIS A 465 -14.67 -20.42 37.15
C HIS A 465 -15.43 -21.26 36.12
N ARG A 466 -14.72 -21.74 35.09
CA ARG A 466 -15.24 -22.77 34.18
C ARG A 466 -15.14 -24.12 34.90
N GLY A 467 -16.19 -24.48 35.62
CA GLY A 467 -16.31 -25.78 36.29
C GLY A 467 -17.70 -26.36 36.05
N ALA A 468 -17.78 -27.66 35.81
CA ALA A 468 -19.06 -28.35 35.73
C ALA A 468 -19.78 -28.23 37.07
N ALA A 469 -21.07 -27.88 37.04
CA ALA A 469 -21.89 -27.98 38.25
C ALA A 469 -21.82 -29.44 38.73
N ARG A 470 -21.26 -29.65 39.94
CA ARG A 470 -21.25 -30.99 40.56
C ARG A 470 -22.67 -31.55 40.48
N PRO A 471 -22.89 -32.77 39.98
CA PRO A 471 -24.19 -33.39 40.05
C PRO A 471 -24.62 -33.34 41.52
N ARG A 472 -25.70 -32.63 41.83
CA ARG A 472 -26.35 -32.77 43.13
C ARG A 472 -26.88 -34.20 43.14
N THR A 473 -26.10 -35.11 43.72
CA THR A 473 -26.60 -36.39 44.21
C THR A 473 -27.64 -36.07 45.28
N ILE A 474 -28.88 -35.91 44.83
CA ILE A 474 -30.05 -35.93 45.70
C ILE A 474 -30.13 -37.36 46.20
N SER A 475 -29.40 -37.65 47.27
CA SER A 475 -29.52 -38.89 48.00
C SER A 475 -30.87 -38.85 48.70
N ARG A 476 -31.90 -39.34 48.01
CA ARG A 476 -33.22 -39.61 48.60
C ARG A 476 -33.05 -40.80 49.53
N CYS A 477 -32.61 -40.54 50.75
CA CYS A 477 -32.76 -41.46 51.86
C CYS A 477 -34.23 -41.37 52.29
N ASP A 478 -35.08 -42.19 51.69
CA ASP A 478 -36.47 -42.34 52.14
C ASP A 478 -36.47 -42.97 53.54
N ALA A 479 -36.71 -42.14 54.55
CA ALA A 479 -36.72 -42.53 55.95
C ALA A 479 -38.13 -42.87 56.43
N GLY A 480 -38.42 -44.17 56.57
CA GLY A 480 -39.50 -44.70 57.41
C GLY A 480 -40.79 -45.12 56.69
N GLY A 481 -41.17 -46.40 56.78
CA GLY A 481 -42.44 -46.87 56.24
C GLY A 481 -42.67 -48.38 56.08
N SER A 482 -42.08 -49.23 56.94
CA SER A 482 -42.45 -50.65 57.17
C SER A 482 -42.95 -51.54 56.00
N GLY A 483 -42.13 -52.52 55.56
CA GLY A 483 -42.67 -53.80 55.07
C GLY A 483 -41.95 -54.48 53.89
N ARG A 484 -41.32 -55.64 54.18
CA ARG A 484 -40.76 -56.66 53.27
C ARG A 484 -39.45 -56.33 52.51
N PRO A 485 -38.59 -57.34 52.25
CA PRO A 485 -37.32 -57.16 51.53
C PRO A 485 -37.39 -57.71 50.09
N GLU A 486 -37.53 -56.85 49.08
CA GLU A 486 -37.26 -57.25 47.69
C GLU A 486 -36.36 -56.27 46.92
N ARG A 487 -35.25 -56.84 46.45
CA ARG A 487 -34.36 -56.51 45.32
C ARG A 487 -34.62 -55.21 44.54
N GLY A 488 -33.55 -54.42 44.37
CA GLY A 488 -33.36 -53.58 43.17
C GLY A 488 -33.33 -52.07 43.40
N CYS A 489 -32.20 -51.54 43.89
CA CYS A 489 -31.95 -50.10 43.83
C CYS A 489 -31.59 -49.70 42.39
N HIS A 490 -32.60 -49.37 41.57
CA HIS A 490 -32.37 -48.85 40.23
C HIS A 490 -31.93 -47.38 40.29
N THR A 491 -30.65 -47.14 39.97
CA THR A 491 -30.13 -45.78 39.75
C THR A 491 -30.73 -45.17 38.50
N ALA A 492 -31.85 -44.46 38.64
CA ALA A 492 -32.46 -43.69 37.57
C ALA A 492 -31.59 -42.47 37.21
N ARG A 493 -30.75 -42.61 36.17
CA ARG A 493 -29.96 -41.51 35.62
C ARG A 493 -30.89 -40.58 34.83
N VAL A 494 -31.44 -39.55 35.49
CA VAL A 494 -32.25 -38.51 34.82
C VAL A 494 -31.36 -37.74 33.84
N SER A 495 -31.58 -37.96 32.55
CA SER A 495 -30.97 -37.17 31.49
C SER A 495 -31.79 -35.89 31.28
N THR A 496 -31.28 -34.75 31.71
CA THR A 496 -31.88 -33.44 31.40
C THR A 496 -31.49 -33.00 29.99
N SER A 497 -32.18 -33.56 28.98
CA SER A 497 -32.18 -32.98 27.63
C SER A 497 -32.99 -31.69 27.63
N VAL A 498 -32.31 -30.53 27.63
CA VAL A 498 -32.95 -29.23 27.41
C VAL A 498 -33.31 -29.11 25.93
N GLY A 499 -34.46 -29.67 25.56
CA GLY A 499 -35.06 -29.47 24.24
C GLY A 499 -35.66 -28.07 24.15
N VAL A 500 -35.21 -27.29 23.16
CA VAL A 500 -35.82 -26.00 22.82
C VAL A 500 -37.24 -26.26 22.30
N GLY A 501 -38.23 -25.58 22.87
CA GLY A 501 -39.63 -25.84 22.58
C GLY A 501 -40.05 -25.39 21.18
N VAL A 502 -40.86 -26.23 20.52
CA VAL A 502 -41.69 -25.85 19.37
C VAL A 502 -43.15 -26.03 19.78
N GLN A 503 -43.98 -25.03 19.50
CA GLN A 503 -45.37 -24.97 19.98
C GLN A 503 -46.27 -26.04 19.35
N ALA A 504 -47.20 -26.54 20.17
CA ALA A 504 -48.20 -27.51 19.75
C ALA A 504 -49.31 -26.86 18.90
N GLY A 505 -49.50 -27.36 17.67
CA GLY A 505 -50.71 -27.18 16.89
C GLY A 505 -51.68 -28.35 17.09
N ARG A 506 -52.90 -28.09 17.56
CA ARG A 506 -53.97 -29.09 17.68
C ARG A 506 -54.56 -29.43 16.30
N ALA A 507 -54.68 -30.71 15.95
CA ALA A 507 -55.73 -31.20 15.06
C ALA A 507 -55.97 -32.72 15.18
N GLY A 508 -57.24 -33.10 15.36
CA GLY A 508 -57.87 -34.30 14.77
C GLY A 508 -57.39 -35.70 15.18
N CYS A 509 -58.14 -36.35 16.07
CA CYS A 509 -58.23 -37.82 16.07
C CYS A 509 -59.25 -38.29 15.02
N SER A 510 -58.87 -39.24 14.16
CA SER A 510 -59.82 -40.16 13.49
C SER A 510 -59.13 -41.50 13.22
N ALA A 511 -59.87 -42.60 13.37
CA ALA A 511 -59.35 -43.96 13.32
C ALA A 511 -59.46 -44.58 11.91
N GLY A 512 -58.61 -45.58 11.64
CA GLY A 512 -58.71 -46.43 10.44
C GLY A 512 -57.58 -47.46 10.38
N PRO A 513 -57.85 -48.78 10.50
CA PRO A 513 -56.83 -49.82 10.43
C PRO A 513 -56.74 -50.43 9.03
N HIS A 514 -55.54 -50.52 8.44
CA HIS A 514 -55.30 -51.39 7.28
C HIS A 514 -53.96 -52.13 7.38
N THR A 515 -54.01 -53.40 6.99
CA THR A 515 -52.94 -54.39 7.07
C THR A 515 -52.35 -54.69 5.68
N HIS A 516 -51.13 -55.26 5.69
CA HIS A 516 -50.43 -55.92 4.58
C HIS A 516 -49.89 -55.07 3.40
N ALA A 517 -48.54 -54.97 3.35
CA ALA A 517 -47.63 -55.57 2.35
C ALA A 517 -48.19 -56.00 0.96
N PRO A 518 -47.37 -55.99 -0.12
CA PRO A 518 -45.90 -55.97 -0.13
C PRO A 518 -45.23 -54.64 -0.52
#